data_AF-A0A1Y2T3C1-F1
#
_entry.id   AF-A0A1Y2T3C1-F1
#
_cell.length_a   1.000
_cell.length_b   1.000
_cell.length_c   1.000
_cell.angle_alpha   90.00
_cell.angle_beta   90.00
_cell.angle_gamma   90.00
#
_symmetry.space_group_name_H-M   'P 1'
#
loop_
_entity.id
_entity.type
_entity.pdbx_description
1 polymer ?
#
loop_
_entity_poly.entity_id
_entity_poly.type
_entity_poly.pdbx_seq_one_letter_code
_entity_poly.pdbx_strand_id
1 'polypeptide(L)'
;MIVRNLTRGLALGDRIRRADTFRLRLLGLMFRPGLEPGEGLWLEPCCQVHTHFMRFPLDLLFLDAEGRVLRALASFPPWRISPAVPGARAVLELPAGAMGETRPGDLVRAFP
;
A
#
# COMPACT_ATOMS: atom_id res chain seq x y z
N MET A 1 -10.46 5.59 -5.42
CA MET A 1 -10.40 4.44 -6.33
C MET A 1 -10.60 3.18 -5.50
N ILE A 2 -11.23 2.16 -6.07
CA ILE A 2 -11.48 0.87 -5.40
C ILE A 2 -10.32 -0.06 -5.71
N VAL A 3 -9.82 -0.78 -4.71
CA VAL A 3 -8.74 -1.76 -4.88
C VAL A 3 -9.18 -3.12 -4.37
N ARG A 4 -8.94 -4.15 -5.19
CA ARG A 4 -9.33 -5.54 -4.89
C ARG A 4 -8.17 -6.49 -5.16
N ASN A 5 -8.06 -7.52 -4.34
CA ASN A 5 -7.28 -8.72 -4.64
C ASN A 5 -8.18 -9.65 -5.48
N LEU A 6 -7.85 -9.78 -6.77
CA LEU A 6 -8.61 -10.57 -7.73
C LEU A 6 -8.39 -12.07 -7.56
N THR A 7 -7.21 -12.48 -7.10
CA THR A 7 -6.91 -13.91 -6.83
C THR A 7 -7.77 -14.46 -5.71
N ARG A 8 -8.11 -13.64 -4.71
CA ARG A 8 -8.83 -14.06 -3.51
C ARG A 8 -10.26 -13.53 -3.42
N GLY A 9 -10.67 -12.67 -4.34
CA GLY A 9 -11.98 -12.00 -4.28
C GLY A 9 -12.13 -11.01 -3.13
N LEU A 10 -11.02 -10.54 -2.53
CA LEU A 10 -11.04 -9.65 -1.36
C LEU A 10 -11.07 -8.17 -1.77
N ALA A 11 -11.90 -7.39 -1.10
CA ALA A 11 -11.84 -5.93 -1.17
C ALA A 11 -10.74 -5.44 -0.21
N LEU A 12 -9.80 -4.64 -0.74
CA LEU A 12 -8.70 -4.07 0.04
C LEU A 12 -8.98 -2.62 0.45
N GLY A 13 -9.79 -1.91 -0.33
CA GLY A 13 -10.34 -0.60 0.05
C GLY A 13 -11.17 0.02 -1.06
N ASP A 14 -12.02 0.97 -0.70
CA ASP A 14 -12.95 1.69 -1.59
C ASP A 14 -12.58 3.18 -1.74
N ARG A 15 -11.79 3.71 -0.81
CA ARG A 15 -11.31 5.10 -0.76
C ARG A 15 -9.78 5.15 -0.83
N ILE A 16 -9.20 4.41 -1.77
CA ILE A 16 -7.76 4.46 -2.02
C ILE A 16 -7.44 5.73 -2.83
N ARG A 17 -6.52 6.56 -2.31
CA ARG A 17 -5.99 7.73 -3.00
C ARG A 17 -4.77 7.32 -3.82
N ARG A 18 -4.60 7.89 -5.01
CA ARG A 18 -3.40 7.69 -5.83
C ARG A 18 -2.39 8.82 -5.56
N ALA A 19 -1.13 8.47 -5.37
CA ALA A 19 -0.02 9.40 -5.24
C ALA A 19 1.01 9.11 -6.33
N ASP A 20 0.93 9.90 -7.41
CA ASP A 20 1.72 9.72 -8.64
C ASP A 20 2.71 10.85 -8.95
N THR A 21 2.51 12.02 -8.35
CA THR A 21 3.49 13.12 -8.42
C THR A 21 4.52 13.01 -7.30
N PHE A 22 5.72 13.58 -7.52
CA PHE A 22 6.78 13.59 -6.50
C PHE A 22 6.30 14.17 -5.16
N ARG A 23 5.52 15.26 -5.18
CA ARG A 23 4.99 15.90 -3.96
C ARG A 23 4.01 15.00 -3.22
N LEU A 24 3.08 14.36 -3.94
CA LEU A 24 2.12 13.42 -3.34
C LEU A 24 2.84 12.21 -2.76
N ARG A 25 3.87 11.70 -3.44
CA ARG A 25 4.66 10.57 -2.97
C ARG A 25 5.51 10.90 -1.74
N LEU A 26 6.13 12.09 -1.73
CA LEU A 26 6.93 12.55 -0.59
C LEU A 26 6.06 12.76 0.65
N LEU A 27 4.87 13.36 0.50
CA LEU A 27 3.93 13.58 1.60
C LEU A 27 3.29 12.29 2.11
N GLY A 28 2.85 11.41 1.19
CA GLY A 28 2.23 10.14 1.52
C GLY A 28 1.11 10.26 2.57
N LEU A 29 1.27 9.52 3.66
CA LEU A 29 0.39 9.53 4.83
C LEU A 29 0.94 10.33 6.03
N MET A 30 2.06 11.05 5.86
CA MET A 30 2.67 11.81 6.97
C MET A 30 1.67 12.78 7.59
N PHE A 31 1.77 12.94 8.92
CA PHE A 31 0.91 13.81 9.71
C PHE A 31 -0.59 13.44 9.74
N ARG A 32 -1.00 12.33 9.12
CA ARG A 32 -2.36 11.79 9.30
C ARG A 32 -2.48 11.18 10.71
N PRO A 33 -3.63 11.35 11.39
CA PRO A 33 -3.87 10.71 12.69
C PRO A 33 -4.10 9.19 12.56
N GLY A 34 -4.55 8.74 11.39
CA GLY A 34 -4.89 7.35 11.08
C GLY A 34 -5.41 7.21 9.64
N LEU A 35 -5.83 6.00 9.32
CA LEU A 35 -6.65 5.68 8.14
C LEU A 35 -7.94 5.00 8.61
N GLU A 36 -9.07 5.44 8.07
CA GLU A 36 -10.35 4.78 8.31
C GLU A 36 -10.46 3.47 7.51
N PRO A 37 -11.30 2.51 7.92
CA PRO A 37 -11.55 1.31 7.13
C PRO A 37 -11.92 1.64 5.68
N GLY A 38 -11.24 1.01 4.72
CA GLY A 38 -11.43 1.26 3.28
C GLY A 38 -10.61 2.42 2.70
N GLU A 39 -10.00 3.29 3.53
CA GLU A 39 -9.00 4.25 3.07
C GLU A 39 -7.65 3.57 2.81
N GLY A 40 -6.81 4.25 2.03
CA GLY A 40 -5.42 3.85 1.83
C GLY A 40 -4.74 4.72 0.78
N LEU A 41 -3.50 4.36 0.44
CA LEU A 41 -2.69 5.08 -0.53
C LEU A 41 -2.07 4.11 -1.54
N TRP A 42 -2.24 4.40 -2.82
CA TRP A 42 -1.51 3.76 -3.91
C TRP A 42 -0.39 4.68 -4.35
N LEU A 43 0.83 4.30 -4.02
CA LEU A 43 2.04 5.07 -4.24
C LEU A 43 2.77 4.53 -5.48
N GLU A 44 2.89 5.33 -6.54
CA GLU A 44 3.43 4.88 -7.83
C GLU A 44 4.15 6.04 -8.57
N PRO A 45 5.38 5.89 -9.09
CA PRO A 45 6.25 4.75 -8.95
C PRO A 45 6.85 4.65 -7.54
N CYS A 46 6.90 3.45 -6.98
CA CYS A 46 7.56 3.20 -5.69
C CYS A 46 7.99 1.74 -5.53
N CYS A 47 9.18 1.53 -4.96
CA CYS A 47 9.71 0.22 -4.58
C CYS A 47 10.19 0.13 -3.11
N GLN A 48 10.14 1.24 -2.37
CA GLN A 48 10.55 1.34 -0.97
C GLN A 48 9.78 2.50 -0.32
N VAL A 49 9.24 2.27 0.87
CA VAL A 49 8.54 3.29 1.64
C VAL A 49 9.24 3.55 2.96
N HIS A 50 8.97 4.71 3.54
CA HIS A 50 9.33 5.02 4.90
C HIS A 50 8.08 5.37 5.70
N THR A 51 8.08 5.05 6.99
CA THR A 51 7.03 5.40 7.93
C THR A 51 7.49 6.46 8.94
N HIS A 52 8.48 7.29 8.59
CA HIS A 52 8.83 8.49 9.36
C HIS A 52 7.63 9.43 9.43
N PHE A 53 7.46 10.12 10.57
CA PHE A 53 6.35 11.04 10.82
C PHE A 53 4.95 10.40 10.80
N MET A 54 4.88 9.07 10.80
CA MET A 54 3.65 8.30 11.00
C MET A 54 3.45 8.00 12.49
N ARG A 55 2.19 7.79 12.87
CA ARG A 55 1.79 7.47 14.26
C ARG A 55 1.12 6.10 14.42
N PHE A 56 0.92 5.38 13.33
CA PHE A 56 0.19 4.11 13.28
C PHE A 56 0.84 3.14 12.29
N PRO A 57 0.73 1.81 12.51
CA PRO A 57 1.25 0.81 11.59
C PRO A 57 0.40 0.72 10.32
N LEU A 58 1.01 0.22 9.25
CA LEU A 58 0.38 0.02 7.95
C LEU A 58 0.56 -1.41 7.47
N ASP A 59 -0.41 -1.92 6.73
CA ASP A 59 -0.13 -3.04 5.84
C ASP A 59 0.45 -2.50 4.52
N LEU A 60 1.53 -3.12 4.03
CA LEU A 60 2.22 -2.71 2.80
C LEU A 60 2.23 -3.85 1.79
N LEU A 61 1.70 -3.59 0.59
CA LEU A 61 1.76 -4.51 -0.54
C LEU A 61 2.59 -3.89 -1.66
N PHE A 62 3.73 -4.51 -1.97
CA PHE A 62 4.61 -4.10 -3.07
C PHE A 62 4.17 -4.85 -4.33
N LEU A 63 3.88 -4.11 -5.40
CA LEU A 63 3.27 -4.63 -6.62
C LEU A 63 4.19 -4.42 -7.82
N ASP A 64 4.27 -5.39 -8.73
CA ASP A 64 4.91 -5.21 -10.05
C ASP A 64 4.05 -4.37 -11.01
N ALA A 65 4.48 -4.24 -12.27
CA ALA A 65 3.78 -3.44 -13.29
C ALA A 65 2.39 -4.02 -13.64
N GLU A 66 2.21 -5.33 -13.46
CA GLU A 66 1.00 -6.07 -13.75
C GLU A 66 0.05 -6.15 -12.54
N GLY A 67 0.48 -5.62 -11.38
CA GLY A 67 -0.29 -5.63 -10.13
C GLY A 67 -0.12 -6.90 -9.30
N ARG A 68 0.86 -7.75 -9.58
CA ARG A 68 1.16 -8.93 -8.75
C ARG A 68 1.92 -8.52 -7.51
N VAL A 69 1.53 -9.08 -6.36
CA VAL A 69 2.21 -8.84 -5.09
C VAL A 69 3.58 -9.50 -5.11
N LEU A 70 4.64 -8.71 -5.02
CA LEU A 70 6.01 -9.17 -4.86
C LEU A 70 6.37 -9.36 -3.38
N ARG A 71 5.82 -8.53 -2.50
CA ARG A 71 6.02 -8.60 -1.06
C ARG A 71 4.82 -8.04 -0.31
N ALA A 72 4.46 -8.68 0.79
CA ALA A 72 3.46 -8.21 1.74
C ALA A 72 4.11 -8.06 3.12
N LEU A 73 3.91 -6.92 3.76
CA LEU A 73 4.35 -6.65 5.14
C LEU A 73 3.14 -6.25 5.96
N ALA A 74 2.74 -7.13 6.89
CA ALA A 74 1.63 -6.88 7.80
C ALA A 74 2.08 -5.95 8.94
N SER A 75 1.22 -5.01 9.33
CA SER A 75 1.40 -4.15 10.52
C SER A 75 2.81 -3.52 10.61
N PHE A 76 3.33 -3.07 9.48
CA PHE A 76 4.65 -2.44 9.38
C PHE A 76 4.68 -1.18 10.26
N PRO A 77 5.60 -1.10 11.24
CA PRO A 77 5.50 -0.11 12.30
C PRO A 77 5.95 1.29 11.85
N PRO A 78 5.53 2.34 12.59
CA PRO A 78 6.07 3.69 12.44
C PRO A 78 7.60 3.77 12.64
N TRP A 79 8.21 4.85 12.13
CA TRP A 79 9.64 5.13 12.30
C TRP A 79 10.55 4.02 11.77
N ARG A 80 10.23 3.49 10.60
CA ARG A 80 11.02 2.49 9.88
C ARG A 80 11.13 2.82 8.40
N ILE A 81 12.11 2.18 7.77
CA ILE A 81 12.25 2.13 6.32
C ILE A 81 12.00 0.68 5.91
N SER A 82 11.14 0.47 4.91
CA SER A 82 10.88 -0.87 4.39
C SER A 82 12.12 -1.40 3.66
N PRO A 83 12.24 -2.72 3.44
CA PRO A 83 13.15 -3.21 2.41
C PRO A 83 12.81 -2.55 1.06
N ALA A 84 13.83 -2.30 0.25
CA ALA A 84 13.63 -2.04 -1.17
C ALA A 84 13.26 -3.36 -1.85
N VAL A 85 12.18 -3.37 -2.62
CA VAL A 85 11.66 -4.57 -3.30
C VAL A 85 11.96 -4.45 -4.80
N PRO A 86 12.94 -5.21 -5.33
CA PRO A 86 13.26 -5.20 -6.75
C PRO A 86 12.04 -5.57 -7.60
N GLY A 87 11.85 -4.86 -8.70
CA GLY A 87 10.72 -5.08 -9.61
C GLY A 87 9.41 -4.40 -9.20
N ALA A 88 9.28 -3.95 -7.95
CA ALA A 88 8.09 -3.23 -7.51
C ALA A 88 7.98 -1.89 -8.26
N ARG A 89 6.78 -1.64 -8.80
CA ARG A 89 6.39 -0.40 -9.46
C ARG A 89 5.43 0.42 -8.62
N ALA A 90 4.66 -0.22 -7.74
CA ALA A 90 3.77 0.47 -6.83
C ALA A 90 3.84 -0.12 -5.41
N VAL A 91 3.44 0.68 -4.43
CA VAL A 91 3.18 0.22 -3.06
C VAL A 91 1.77 0.64 -2.69
N LEU A 92 0.96 -0.32 -2.27
CA LEU A 92 -0.35 -0.08 -1.68
C LEU A 92 -0.20 -0.09 -0.16
N GLU A 93 -0.47 1.06 0.45
CA GLU A 93 -0.51 1.28 1.89
C GLU A 93 -1.96 1.21 2.38
N LEU A 94 -2.22 0.35 3.36
CA LEU A 94 -3.54 0.10 3.92
C LEU A 94 -3.49 0.21 5.46
N PRO A 95 -4.65 0.41 6.14
CA PRO A 95 -4.74 0.22 7.58
C PRO A 95 -4.21 -1.16 7.97
N ALA A 96 -3.57 -1.27 9.13
CA ALA A 96 -3.10 -2.56 9.63
C ALA A 96 -4.27 -3.57 9.76
N GLY A 97 -4.08 -4.77 9.22
CA GLY A 97 -5.09 -5.83 9.14
C GLY A 97 -5.96 -5.81 7.88
N ALA A 98 -5.97 -4.71 7.11
CA ALA A 98 -6.81 -4.59 5.91
C ALA A 98 -6.30 -5.40 4.71
N MET A 99 -5.03 -5.85 4.70
CA MET A 99 -4.55 -6.73 3.62
C MET A 99 -5.12 -8.15 3.70
N GLY A 100 -5.72 -8.53 4.84
CA GLY A 100 -6.30 -9.85 5.06
C GLY A 100 -5.32 -10.98 4.76
N GLU A 101 -5.74 -11.96 3.95
CA GLU A 101 -4.89 -13.09 3.54
C GLU A 101 -4.02 -12.81 2.30
N THR A 102 -3.94 -11.55 1.84
CA THR A 102 -3.16 -11.20 0.65
C THR A 102 -1.69 -11.55 0.85
N ARG A 103 -1.10 -12.21 -0.14
CA ARG A 103 0.28 -12.72 -0.08
C ARG A 103 1.01 -12.57 -1.41
N PRO A 104 2.35 -12.72 -1.44
CA PRO A 104 3.10 -12.72 -2.69
C PRO A 104 2.52 -13.69 -3.73
N GLY A 105 2.45 -13.24 -4.98
CA GLY A 105 1.85 -13.95 -6.12
C GLY A 105 0.40 -13.59 -6.41
N ASP A 106 -0.34 -13.04 -5.45
CA ASP A 106 -1.72 -12.60 -5.65
C ASP A 106 -1.79 -11.40 -6.62
N LEU A 107 -2.89 -11.31 -7.37
CA LEU A 107 -3.14 -10.22 -8.31
C LEU A 107 -4.03 -9.15 -7.67
N VAL A 108 -3.51 -7.93 -7.56
CA VAL A 108 -4.22 -6.76 -7.02
C VAL A 108 -4.48 -5.77 -8.15
N ARG A 109 -5.71 -5.26 -8.24
CA ARG A 109 -6.11 -4.29 -9.25
C ARG A 109 -6.82 -3.09 -8.64
N ALA A 110 -6.47 -1.91 -9.14
CA ALA A 110 -7.19 -0.67 -8.90
C ALA A 110 -8.23 -0.43 -9.99
N PHE A 111 -9.41 0.01 -9.58
CA PHE A 111 -10.53 0.41 -10.42
C PHE A 111 -10.85 1.88 -10.11
N PRO A 112 -11.21 2.68 -11.13
CA PRO A 112 -11.61 4.08 -10.93
C PRO A 112 -12.70 4.21 -9.87
#